data_AF-A0A645DSE8-F1
#
_entry.id   AF-A0A645DSE8-F1
#
_cell.length_a   1.000
_cell.length_b   1.000
_cell.length_c   1.000
_cell.angle_alpha   90.00
_cell.angle_beta   90.00
_cell.angle_gamma   90.00
#
_symmetry.space_group_name_H-M   'P 1'
#
loop_
_entity.id
_entity.type
_entity.pdbx_description
1 polymer ?
#
loop_
_entity_poly.entity_id
_entity_poly.type
_entity_poly.pdbx_seq_one_letter_code
_entity_poly.pdbx_strand_id
1 'polypeptide(L)'
;MEKCYLLAGTNNKQLSPSSYKLATLDEALTVCKGKIKVFLYCDSFILDKVYNSVLSKEALGNIIFCSNMKNTDFIKWANGKEKKPTIMAYHKSNVIFAAVNQLNIAKKNNLEYIQYATNNQYGVIFSHLFMSKTTAVNTYFSFTNDKACGKRPDNVESWEDVLARGYNIIESNNCEEISAYFKLLEKDRQLLLQTISEYEKIDTKAYSFVTVKKLTEAYEAADQLLRSGTGNVSNLSIANTTLKNAISGLETDGNAIPTGKFVITGMRVFWMIFALLLFVCVNIYIYRKTKKQ
;
A
#
# COMPACT_ATOMS: atom_id res chain seq x y z
N MET A 1 21.65 -35.62 -17.94
CA MET A 1 20.95 -35.21 -16.71
C MET A 1 19.85 -36.22 -16.45
N GLU A 2 19.84 -36.84 -15.28
CA GLU A 2 18.72 -37.67 -14.84
C GLU A 2 17.44 -36.82 -14.77
N LYS A 3 16.29 -37.42 -15.10
CA LYS A 3 15.00 -36.72 -15.06
C LYS A 3 14.54 -36.61 -13.61
N CYS A 4 14.74 -35.45 -12.99
CA CYS A 4 14.19 -35.14 -11.66
C CYS A 4 12.70 -34.78 -11.79
N TYR A 5 11.87 -35.34 -10.91
CA TYR A 5 10.43 -35.05 -10.82
C TYR A 5 10.11 -34.36 -9.50
N LEU A 6 9.12 -33.47 -9.51
CA LEU A 6 8.59 -32.88 -8.28
C LEU A 6 7.92 -33.98 -7.45
N LEU A 7 8.09 -33.95 -6.13
CA LEU A 7 7.33 -34.82 -5.24
C LEU A 7 5.88 -34.33 -5.19
N ALA A 8 4.90 -35.24 -5.32
CA ALA A 8 3.53 -34.88 -4.97
C ALA A 8 3.49 -34.55 -3.47
N GLY A 9 2.71 -33.58 -3.01
CA GLY A 9 2.44 -33.42 -1.58
C GLY A 9 2.31 -32.01 -1.04
N THR A 10 1.50 -31.92 0.02
CA THR A 10 1.38 -30.77 0.92
C THR A 10 1.85 -31.21 2.31
N ASN A 11 2.54 -30.33 3.05
CA ASN A 11 2.86 -30.50 4.48
C ASN A 11 3.82 -31.65 4.84
N ASN A 12 5.06 -31.64 4.32
CA ASN A 12 6.18 -32.45 4.81
C ASN A 12 5.98 -33.99 4.87
N LYS A 13 4.95 -34.53 4.21
CA LYS A 13 4.81 -35.98 4.02
C LYS A 13 5.53 -36.37 2.72
N GLN A 14 6.55 -37.21 2.84
CA GLN A 14 7.21 -37.82 1.69
C GLN A 14 6.16 -38.59 0.89
N LEU A 15 5.98 -38.19 -0.36
CA LEU A 15 4.95 -38.69 -1.25
C LEU A 15 5.60 -38.97 -2.60
N SER A 16 4.99 -39.90 -3.35
CA SER A 16 5.52 -40.42 -4.61
C SER A 16 5.83 -39.29 -5.62
N PRO A 17 6.81 -39.50 -6.52
CA PRO A 17 7.06 -38.56 -7.61
C PRO A 17 5.76 -38.22 -8.36
N SER A 18 5.52 -36.94 -8.57
CA SER A 18 4.42 -36.46 -9.42
C SER A 18 4.75 -36.67 -10.89
N SER A 19 3.77 -36.44 -11.77
CA SER A 19 3.97 -36.43 -13.22
C SER A 19 4.76 -35.21 -13.73
N TYR A 20 5.07 -34.24 -12.86
CA TYR A 20 5.72 -32.99 -13.24
C TYR A 20 7.24 -33.08 -13.11
N LYS A 21 7.94 -32.76 -14.20
CA LYS A 21 9.41 -32.71 -14.24
C LYS A 21 9.91 -31.41 -13.61
N LEU A 22 11.11 -31.46 -13.03
CA LEU A 22 11.82 -30.26 -12.60
C LEU A 22 12.12 -29.41 -13.83
N ALA A 23 11.58 -28.20 -13.86
CA ALA A 23 11.83 -27.25 -14.93
C ALA A 23 13.24 -26.65 -14.80
N THR A 24 13.91 -26.49 -15.92
CA THR A 24 15.10 -25.64 -16.02
C THR A 24 14.71 -24.17 -15.96
N LEU A 25 15.68 -23.31 -15.60
CA LEU A 25 15.47 -21.86 -15.65
C LEU A 25 15.05 -21.41 -17.06
N ASP A 26 15.70 -21.94 -18.10
CA ASP A 26 15.40 -21.60 -19.50
C ASP A 26 13.95 -21.93 -19.89
N GLU A 27 13.43 -23.08 -19.47
CA GLU A 27 12.02 -23.46 -19.70
C GLU A 27 11.08 -22.51 -18.97
N ALA A 28 11.36 -22.19 -17.71
CA ALA A 28 10.56 -21.25 -16.92
C ALA A 28 10.55 -19.84 -17.53
N LEU A 29 11.72 -19.31 -17.94
CA LEU A 29 11.84 -18.01 -18.59
C LEU A 29 11.03 -17.96 -19.90
N THR A 30 11.05 -19.05 -20.67
CA THR A 30 10.29 -19.16 -21.93
C THR A 30 8.78 -19.11 -21.68
N VAL A 31 8.30 -19.83 -20.66
CA VAL A 31 6.87 -19.85 -20.32
C VAL A 31 6.38 -18.48 -19.81
N CYS A 32 7.22 -17.77 -19.03
CA CYS A 32 6.85 -16.53 -18.35
C CYS A 32 7.04 -15.25 -19.18
N LYS A 33 7.90 -15.27 -20.22
CA LYS A 33 8.25 -14.08 -21.02
C LYS A 33 7.01 -13.36 -21.54
N GLY A 34 6.90 -12.08 -21.25
CA GLY A 34 5.79 -11.21 -21.65
C GLY A 34 4.45 -11.45 -20.94
N LYS A 35 4.33 -12.47 -20.07
CA LYS A 35 3.05 -12.84 -19.42
C LYS A 35 3.00 -12.44 -17.96
N ILE A 36 4.09 -12.70 -17.22
CA ILE A 36 4.19 -12.44 -15.79
C ILE A 36 5.54 -11.83 -15.44
N LYS A 37 5.58 -11.07 -14.34
CA LYS A 37 6.85 -10.76 -13.67
C LYS A 37 7.23 -11.92 -12.76
N VAL A 38 8.52 -12.21 -12.68
CA VAL A 38 9.06 -13.33 -11.90
C VAL A 38 10.10 -12.79 -10.91
N PHE A 39 9.85 -13.04 -9.62
CA PHE A 39 10.83 -12.82 -8.56
C PHE A 39 11.78 -14.02 -8.53
N LEU A 40 13.02 -13.83 -8.98
CA LEU A 40 14.00 -14.89 -9.12
C LEU A 40 14.98 -14.87 -7.94
N TYR A 41 14.71 -15.70 -6.94
CA TYR A 41 15.60 -15.91 -5.80
C TYR A 41 16.82 -16.72 -6.21
N CYS A 42 18.00 -16.13 -6.05
CA CYS A 42 19.26 -16.75 -6.40
C CYS A 42 20.37 -16.38 -5.41
N ASP A 43 21.21 -17.35 -5.09
CA ASP A 43 22.36 -17.12 -4.25
C ASP A 43 23.40 -16.24 -4.95
N SER A 44 24.05 -15.40 -4.17
CA SER A 44 25.05 -14.45 -4.66
C SER A 44 26.18 -15.09 -5.49
N PHE A 45 26.56 -16.34 -5.21
CA PHE A 45 27.66 -17.03 -5.90
C PHE A 45 27.33 -17.49 -7.33
N ILE A 46 26.04 -17.63 -7.68
CA ILE A 46 25.59 -17.98 -9.05
C ILE A 46 24.93 -16.81 -9.79
N LEU A 47 24.82 -15.66 -9.13
CA LEU A 47 24.05 -14.52 -9.60
C LEU A 47 24.46 -14.05 -11.01
N ASP A 48 25.76 -14.03 -11.32
CA ASP A 48 26.25 -13.67 -12.66
C ASP A 48 25.86 -14.68 -13.74
N LYS A 49 25.94 -15.97 -13.42
CA LYS A 49 25.55 -17.04 -14.34
C LYS A 49 24.05 -16.97 -14.65
N VAL A 50 23.23 -16.73 -13.62
CA VAL A 50 21.78 -16.57 -13.76
C VAL A 50 21.46 -15.31 -14.56
N TYR A 51 22.09 -14.17 -14.26
CA TYR A 51 21.92 -12.93 -15.02
C TYR A 51 22.24 -13.11 -16.51
N ASN A 52 23.34 -13.78 -16.84
CA ASN A 52 23.72 -14.04 -18.23
C ASN A 52 22.71 -14.94 -18.95
N SER A 53 22.17 -15.98 -18.28
CA SER A 53 21.09 -16.80 -18.83
C SER A 53 19.84 -15.95 -19.11
N VAL A 54 19.37 -15.15 -18.14
CA VAL A 54 18.21 -14.25 -18.30
C VAL A 54 18.43 -13.24 -19.42
N LEU A 55 19.62 -12.65 -19.51
CA LEU A 55 19.99 -11.70 -20.57
C LEU A 55 19.96 -12.37 -21.94
N SER A 56 20.54 -13.57 -22.08
CA SER A 56 20.58 -14.31 -23.35
C SER A 56 19.19 -14.70 -23.89
N LYS A 57 18.19 -14.80 -23.01
CA LYS A 57 16.79 -15.07 -23.37
C LYS A 57 15.96 -13.80 -23.59
N GLU A 58 16.59 -12.64 -23.44
CA GLU A 58 15.94 -11.32 -23.47
C GLU A 58 14.77 -11.24 -22.47
N ALA A 59 14.93 -11.87 -21.31
CA ALA A 59 13.89 -11.96 -20.27
C ALA A 59 14.08 -10.93 -19.15
N LEU A 60 15.10 -10.06 -19.23
CA LEU A 60 15.42 -9.07 -18.18
C LEU A 60 14.22 -8.19 -17.80
N GLY A 61 13.39 -7.79 -18.77
CA GLY A 61 12.21 -6.95 -18.49
C GLY A 61 11.11 -7.65 -17.66
N ASN A 62 11.15 -8.98 -17.57
CA ASN A 62 10.19 -9.78 -16.80
C ASN A 62 10.75 -10.23 -15.44
N ILE A 63 12.05 -10.05 -15.17
CA ILE A 63 12.72 -10.66 -14.03
C ILE A 63 13.08 -9.60 -12.99
N ILE A 64 12.70 -9.87 -11.74
CA ILE A 64 13.14 -9.13 -10.56
C ILE A 64 14.10 -10.04 -9.82
N PHE A 65 15.38 -9.70 -9.78
CA PHE A 65 16.37 -10.52 -9.09
C PHE A 65 16.27 -10.33 -7.58
N CYS A 66 16.31 -11.43 -6.85
CA CYS A 66 16.32 -11.46 -5.38
C CYS A 66 17.54 -12.27 -4.93
N SER A 67 18.30 -11.76 -3.96
CA SER A 67 19.53 -12.43 -3.51
C SER A 67 19.76 -12.27 -2.01
N ASN A 68 20.54 -13.19 -1.44
CA ASN A 68 21.05 -13.10 -0.07
C ASN A 68 22.22 -12.11 0.09
N MET A 69 22.65 -11.47 -1.00
CA MET A 69 23.67 -10.43 -0.98
C MET A 69 23.22 -9.22 -0.15
N LYS A 70 24.15 -8.54 0.53
CA LYS A 70 23.88 -7.26 1.20
C LYS A 70 23.36 -6.24 0.19
N ASN A 71 22.31 -5.48 0.54
CA ASN A 71 21.68 -4.52 -0.38
C ASN A 71 22.68 -3.57 -1.05
N THR A 72 23.68 -3.05 -0.32
CA THR A 72 24.70 -2.16 -0.89
C THR A 72 25.53 -2.82 -1.99
N ASP A 73 25.86 -4.10 -1.82
CA ASP A 73 26.66 -4.85 -2.78
C ASP A 73 25.79 -5.32 -3.95
N PHE A 74 24.52 -5.66 -3.69
CA PHE A 74 23.58 -6.04 -4.74
C PHE A 74 23.24 -4.86 -5.67
N ILE A 75 23.10 -3.66 -5.09
CA ILE A 75 22.95 -2.42 -5.85
C ILE A 75 24.19 -2.14 -6.70
N LYS A 76 25.40 -2.27 -6.13
CA LYS A 76 26.65 -2.10 -6.88
C LYS A 76 26.75 -3.11 -8.02
N TRP A 77 26.43 -4.37 -7.75
CA TRP A 77 26.40 -5.42 -8.76
C TRP A 77 25.45 -5.08 -9.91
N ALA A 78 24.22 -4.64 -9.61
CA ALA A 78 23.23 -4.29 -10.63
C ALA A 78 23.66 -3.07 -11.45
N ASN A 79 24.22 -2.04 -10.81
CA ASN A 79 24.74 -0.86 -11.49
C ASN A 79 26.01 -1.14 -12.32
N GLY A 80 26.73 -2.21 -12.02
CA GLY A 80 27.90 -2.66 -12.79
C GLY A 80 27.57 -3.48 -14.03
N LYS A 81 26.28 -3.73 -14.33
CA LYS A 81 25.84 -4.46 -15.54
C LYS A 81 25.63 -3.52 -16.70
N GLU A 82 26.00 -3.97 -17.89
CA GLU A 82 25.74 -3.26 -19.16
C GLU A 82 24.24 -2.98 -19.34
N LYS A 83 23.39 -4.00 -19.13
CA LYS A 83 21.94 -3.83 -19.01
C LYS A 83 21.55 -3.98 -17.56
N LYS A 84 21.20 -2.86 -16.92
CA LYS A 84 20.84 -2.83 -15.50
C LYS A 84 19.65 -3.78 -15.22
N PRO A 85 19.81 -4.82 -14.40
CA PRO A 85 18.70 -5.67 -14.00
C PRO A 85 17.83 -4.97 -12.95
N THR A 86 16.53 -5.30 -12.93
CA THR A 86 15.65 -4.94 -11.83
C THR A 86 15.93 -5.84 -10.64
N ILE A 87 16.09 -5.24 -9.46
CA ILE A 87 16.40 -5.96 -8.22
C ILE A 87 15.39 -5.63 -7.12
N MET A 88 15.19 -6.57 -6.20
CA MET A 88 14.47 -6.33 -4.94
C MET A 88 15.45 -6.35 -3.77
N ALA A 89 15.47 -5.25 -3.01
CA ALA A 89 16.20 -5.21 -1.75
C ALA A 89 15.45 -6.01 -0.67
N TYR A 90 16.18 -6.56 0.30
CA TYR A 90 15.59 -7.27 1.44
C TYR A 90 16.01 -6.61 2.75
N HIS A 91 15.05 -6.42 3.67
CA HIS A 91 15.35 -5.93 5.00
C HIS A 91 14.48 -6.58 6.07
N LYS A 92 15.14 -7.29 6.99
CA LYS A 92 14.53 -7.79 8.22
C LYS A 92 14.90 -6.91 9.40
N SER A 93 13.93 -6.30 10.09
CA SER A 93 14.21 -5.45 11.25
C SER A 93 13.00 -5.23 12.15
N ASN A 94 13.30 -4.95 13.42
CA ASN A 94 12.34 -4.47 14.44
C ASN A 94 12.56 -2.99 14.80
N VAL A 95 13.52 -2.31 14.16
CA VAL A 95 13.97 -0.96 14.50
C VAL A 95 13.61 0.02 13.38
N ILE A 96 12.84 1.07 13.71
CA ILE A 96 12.28 1.99 12.72
C ILE A 96 13.38 2.74 11.96
N PHE A 97 14.43 3.21 12.65
CA PHE A 97 15.53 3.93 12.02
C PHE A 97 16.29 3.07 11.00
N ALA A 98 16.46 1.77 11.27
CA ALA A 98 17.10 0.85 10.34
C ALA A 98 16.23 0.62 9.09
N ALA A 99 14.92 0.45 9.27
CA ALA A 99 13.98 0.29 8.16
C ALA A 99 13.91 1.55 7.27
N VAL A 100 13.86 2.73 7.89
CA VAL A 100 13.91 4.03 7.20
C VAL A 100 15.23 4.24 6.47
N ASN A 101 16.36 3.86 7.08
CA ASN A 101 17.65 3.94 6.41
C ASN A 101 17.69 3.07 5.14
N GLN A 102 17.18 1.85 5.19
CA GLN A 102 17.09 1.00 3.99
C GLN A 102 16.16 1.59 2.93
N LEU A 103 15.03 2.18 3.33
CA LEU A 103 14.14 2.89 2.40
C LEU A 103 14.88 4.05 1.70
N ASN A 104 15.66 4.82 2.45
CA ASN A 104 16.45 5.93 1.90
C ASN A 104 17.54 5.43 0.94
N ILE A 105 18.21 4.32 1.25
CA ILE A 105 19.16 3.68 0.36
C ILE A 105 18.47 3.26 -0.94
N ALA A 106 17.31 2.61 -0.85
CA ALA A 106 16.54 2.18 -2.01
C ALA A 106 16.12 3.38 -2.89
N LYS A 107 15.53 4.43 -2.29
CA LYS A 107 15.15 5.66 -2.99
C LYS A 107 16.34 6.33 -3.68
N LYS A 108 17.47 6.48 -2.98
CA LYS A 108 18.70 7.08 -3.53
C LYS A 108 19.21 6.32 -4.76
N ASN A 109 18.97 5.01 -4.82
CA ASN A 109 19.43 4.15 -5.92
C ASN A 109 18.32 3.82 -6.93
N ASN A 110 17.17 4.48 -6.84
CA ASN A 110 15.99 4.25 -7.69
C ASN A 110 15.57 2.77 -7.74
N LEU A 111 15.57 2.10 -6.59
CA LEU A 111 15.05 0.74 -6.50
C LEU A 111 13.52 0.76 -6.53
N GLU A 112 12.96 -0.13 -7.34
CA GLU A 112 11.51 -0.28 -7.46
C GLU A 112 10.88 -1.12 -6.34
N TYR A 113 11.63 -2.07 -5.75
CA TYR A 113 11.07 -3.06 -4.81
C TYR A 113 11.93 -3.20 -3.55
N ILE A 114 11.25 -3.27 -2.40
CA ILE A 114 11.85 -3.69 -1.13
C ILE A 114 10.94 -4.71 -0.46
N GLN A 115 11.50 -5.85 -0.08
CA GLN A 115 10.87 -6.78 0.85
C GLN A 115 11.21 -6.41 2.29
N TYR A 116 10.18 -6.16 3.09
CA TYR A 116 10.32 -6.01 4.54
C TYR A 116 9.91 -7.28 5.26
N ALA A 117 10.65 -7.61 6.31
CA ALA A 117 10.44 -8.79 7.12
C ALA A 117 10.62 -8.49 8.61
N THR A 118 9.93 -9.25 9.45
CA THR A 118 10.04 -9.16 10.91
C THR A 118 9.60 -10.46 11.56
N ASN A 119 10.12 -10.77 12.74
CA ASN A 119 9.57 -11.84 13.59
C ASN A 119 8.59 -11.29 14.65
N ASN A 120 8.45 -9.98 14.75
CA ASN A 120 7.63 -9.30 15.75
C ASN A 120 6.25 -8.96 15.16
N GLN A 121 5.19 -9.43 15.80
CA GLN A 121 3.80 -9.14 15.41
C GLN A 121 3.48 -7.65 15.39
N TYR A 122 4.13 -6.88 16.28
CA TYR A 122 4.02 -5.43 16.38
C TYR A 122 5.25 -4.71 15.79
N GLY A 123 5.93 -5.35 14.83
CA GLY A 123 7.09 -4.77 14.17
C GLY A 123 6.81 -3.38 13.59
N VAL A 124 7.80 -2.50 13.67
CA VAL A 124 7.74 -1.11 13.16
C VAL A 124 7.33 -1.01 11.70
N ILE A 125 7.63 -2.06 10.91
CA ILE A 125 7.30 -2.16 9.49
C ILE A 125 5.78 -2.30 9.22
N PHE A 126 4.98 -2.50 10.27
CA PHE A 126 3.52 -2.52 10.21
C PHE A 126 2.88 -1.18 10.61
N SER A 127 3.68 -0.24 11.11
CA SER A 127 3.14 1.05 11.56
C SER A 127 2.75 1.92 10.36
N HIS A 128 1.61 2.59 10.47
CA HIS A 128 1.15 3.57 9.48
C HIS A 128 2.20 4.70 9.27
N LEU A 129 2.86 5.12 10.35
CA LEU A 129 3.93 6.11 10.30
C LEU A 129 5.10 5.69 9.40
N PHE A 130 5.47 4.40 9.41
CA PHE A 130 6.50 3.88 8.53
C PHE A 130 5.99 3.75 7.09
N MET A 131 4.84 3.12 6.90
CA MET A 131 4.31 2.83 5.56
C MET A 131 3.91 4.08 4.77
N SER A 132 3.47 5.15 5.43
CA SER A 132 3.26 6.44 4.76
C SER A 132 4.52 7.02 4.10
N LYS A 133 5.73 6.54 4.46
CA LYS A 133 6.99 6.96 3.85
C LYS A 133 7.35 6.15 2.60
N THR A 134 6.71 5.00 2.35
CA THR A 134 7.10 4.05 1.30
C THR A 134 6.42 4.31 -0.05
N THR A 135 5.62 5.36 -0.20
CA THR A 135 4.79 5.65 -1.39
C THR A 135 5.52 5.66 -2.74
N ALA A 136 6.83 5.85 -2.77
CA ALA A 136 7.65 5.87 -3.99
C ALA A 136 8.32 4.53 -4.32
N VAL A 137 8.12 3.49 -3.51
CA VAL A 137 8.79 2.19 -3.66
C VAL A 137 7.78 1.07 -3.39
N ASN A 138 7.74 0.06 -4.26
CA ASN A 138 6.86 -1.09 -4.05
C ASN A 138 7.34 -1.89 -2.83
N THR A 139 6.42 -2.16 -1.93
CA THR A 139 6.69 -2.85 -0.68
C THR A 139 6.13 -4.26 -0.76
N TYR A 140 7.05 -5.21 -0.65
CA TYR A 140 6.77 -6.64 -0.74
C TYR A 140 6.71 -7.25 0.66
N PHE A 141 5.68 -8.05 0.90
CA PHE A 141 5.53 -8.82 2.13
C PHE A 141 5.33 -10.31 1.83
N SER A 142 6.04 -11.16 2.57
CA SER A 142 5.96 -12.61 2.38
C SER A 142 5.30 -13.29 3.57
N PHE A 143 4.23 -14.03 3.31
CA PHE A 143 3.57 -14.91 4.27
C PHE A 143 4.15 -16.33 4.27
N THR A 144 5.04 -16.65 3.32
CA THR A 144 5.57 -18.02 3.13
C THR A 144 6.62 -18.42 4.16
N ASN A 145 7.13 -17.46 4.93
CA ASN A 145 8.13 -17.68 5.98
C ASN A 145 7.62 -17.23 7.35
N ASP A 146 7.21 -18.20 8.16
CA ASP A 146 6.68 -18.05 9.53
C ASP A 146 7.60 -17.24 10.47
N LYS A 147 8.92 -17.31 10.25
CA LYS A 147 9.94 -16.57 11.03
C LYS A 147 10.19 -15.15 10.54
N ALA A 148 9.52 -14.73 9.47
CA ALA A 148 9.73 -13.45 8.79
C ALA A 148 8.44 -12.66 8.51
N CYS A 149 7.26 -13.23 8.83
CA CYS A 149 5.94 -12.62 8.63
C CYS A 149 5.33 -12.00 9.90
N GLY A 150 6.08 -11.85 11.00
CA GLY A 150 5.57 -11.30 12.26
C GLY A 150 4.43 -12.13 12.86
N LYS A 151 4.51 -13.46 12.76
CA LYS A 151 3.48 -14.41 13.25
C LYS A 151 2.10 -14.25 12.60
N ARG A 152 2.01 -13.57 11.46
CA ARG A 152 0.77 -13.48 10.69
C ARG A 152 0.54 -14.79 9.92
N PRO A 153 -0.61 -15.45 10.08
CA PRO A 153 -0.93 -16.62 9.26
C PRO A 153 -1.11 -16.22 7.79
N ASP A 154 -0.92 -17.20 6.89
CA ASP A 154 -1.12 -17.01 5.46
C ASP A 154 -2.61 -17.18 5.10
N ASN A 155 -3.41 -16.15 5.39
CA ASN A 155 -4.86 -16.16 5.20
C ASN A 155 -5.42 -14.75 4.87
N VAL A 156 -6.69 -14.71 4.46
CA VAL A 156 -7.39 -13.48 4.04
C VAL A 156 -7.32 -12.36 5.07
N GLU A 157 -7.55 -12.66 6.35
CA GLU A 157 -7.50 -11.65 7.43
C GLU A 157 -6.13 -10.96 7.51
N SER A 158 -5.05 -11.74 7.41
CA SER A 158 -3.70 -11.21 7.49
C SER A 158 -3.26 -10.50 6.22
N TRP A 159 -3.73 -10.94 5.06
CA TRP A 159 -3.51 -10.25 3.79
C TRP A 159 -4.19 -8.87 3.79
N GLU A 160 -5.46 -8.81 4.22
CA GLU A 160 -6.21 -7.56 4.38
C GLU A 160 -5.49 -6.58 5.32
N ASP A 161 -5.01 -7.05 6.48
CA ASP A 161 -4.25 -6.23 7.45
C ASP A 161 -2.98 -5.63 6.82
N VAL A 162 -2.19 -6.44 6.12
CA VAL A 162 -0.92 -6.00 5.52
C VAL A 162 -1.16 -5.04 4.36
N LEU A 163 -2.16 -5.31 3.51
CA LEU A 163 -2.55 -4.40 2.43
C LEU A 163 -3.14 -3.09 2.98
N ALA A 164 -3.96 -3.14 4.04
CA ALA A 164 -4.51 -1.95 4.71
C ALA A 164 -3.41 -1.02 5.24
N ARG A 165 -2.29 -1.60 5.67
CA ARG A 165 -1.13 -0.85 6.16
C ARG A 165 -0.33 -0.18 5.05
N GLY A 166 -0.58 -0.52 3.78
CA GLY A 166 0.05 0.11 2.62
C GLY A 166 1.06 -0.76 1.87
N TYR A 167 1.16 -2.06 2.19
CA TYR A 167 1.90 -2.99 1.34
C TYR A 167 1.17 -3.17 0.02
N ASN A 168 1.92 -3.40 -1.06
CA ASN A 168 1.33 -3.48 -2.40
C ASN A 168 1.70 -4.74 -3.18
N ILE A 169 2.60 -5.56 -2.64
CA ILE A 169 2.90 -6.90 -3.16
C ILE A 169 2.90 -7.87 -1.98
N ILE A 170 2.18 -8.97 -2.13
CA ILE A 170 2.13 -10.06 -1.15
C ILE A 170 2.51 -11.38 -1.80
N GLU A 171 3.16 -12.25 -1.04
CA GLU A 171 3.50 -13.62 -1.43
C GLU A 171 2.85 -14.61 -0.46
N SER A 172 2.18 -15.61 -1.01
CA SER A 172 1.42 -16.62 -0.27
C SER A 172 1.69 -18.01 -0.85
N ASN A 173 1.68 -19.02 0.02
CA ASN A 173 1.67 -20.43 -0.37
C ASN A 173 0.24 -20.94 -0.61
N ASN A 174 -0.79 -20.18 -0.18
CA ASN A 174 -2.20 -20.52 -0.38
C ASN A 174 -2.73 -19.98 -1.72
N CYS A 175 -2.25 -20.58 -2.82
CA CYS A 175 -2.52 -20.15 -4.18
C CYS A 175 -4.02 -20.07 -4.53
N GLU A 176 -4.85 -20.98 -4.00
CA GLU A 176 -6.28 -21.02 -4.29
C GLU A 176 -7.02 -19.85 -3.63
N GLU A 177 -6.84 -19.67 -2.32
CA GLU A 177 -7.50 -18.59 -1.58
C GLU A 177 -6.99 -17.22 -2.01
N ILE A 178 -5.68 -17.04 -2.25
CA ILE A 178 -5.17 -15.73 -2.69
C ILE A 178 -5.68 -15.38 -4.10
N SER A 179 -5.87 -16.38 -4.98
CA SER A 179 -6.49 -16.17 -6.29
C SER A 179 -7.96 -15.75 -6.16
N ALA A 180 -8.72 -16.41 -5.29
CA ALA A 180 -10.11 -16.05 -5.01
C ALA A 180 -10.22 -14.63 -4.42
N TYR A 181 -9.32 -14.29 -3.50
CA TYR A 181 -9.22 -12.97 -2.89
C TYR A 181 -9.01 -11.86 -3.94
N PHE A 182 -8.02 -12.00 -4.83
CA PHE A 182 -7.77 -10.98 -5.85
C PHE A 182 -8.89 -10.86 -6.89
N LYS A 183 -9.64 -11.93 -7.17
CA LYS A 183 -10.86 -11.84 -7.99
C LYS A 183 -11.94 -11.00 -7.31
N LEU A 184 -12.12 -11.15 -5.99
CA LEU A 184 -13.04 -10.33 -5.21
C LEU A 184 -12.59 -8.87 -5.16
N LEU A 185 -11.30 -8.63 -4.95
CA LEU A 185 -10.70 -7.29 -4.97
C LEU A 185 -10.99 -6.56 -6.28
N GLU A 186 -10.80 -7.23 -7.42
CA GLU A 186 -11.06 -6.64 -8.73
C GLU A 186 -12.55 -6.39 -8.95
N LYS A 187 -13.43 -7.31 -8.52
CA LYS A 187 -14.88 -7.09 -8.57
C LYS A 187 -15.28 -5.82 -7.80
N ASP A 188 -14.79 -5.65 -6.58
CA ASP A 188 -15.14 -4.49 -5.74
C ASP A 188 -14.55 -3.19 -6.28
N ARG A 189 -13.35 -3.25 -6.90
CA ARG A 189 -12.78 -2.12 -7.65
C ARG A 189 -13.69 -1.69 -8.80
N GLN A 190 -14.19 -2.64 -9.59
CA GLN A 190 -15.11 -2.34 -10.69
C GLN A 190 -16.43 -1.76 -10.19
N LEU A 191 -16.98 -2.26 -9.08
CA LEU A 191 -18.16 -1.68 -8.46
C LEU A 191 -17.94 -0.24 -7.98
N LEU A 192 -16.78 0.06 -7.38
CA LEU A 192 -16.44 1.42 -6.96
C LEU A 192 -16.32 2.37 -8.16
N LEU A 193 -15.68 1.93 -9.25
CA LEU A 193 -15.58 2.68 -10.50
C LEU A 193 -16.96 3.00 -11.09
N GLN A 194 -17.89 2.05 -11.05
CA GLN A 194 -19.27 2.28 -11.49
C GLN A 194 -19.96 3.35 -10.65
N THR A 195 -19.85 3.27 -9.32
CA THR A 195 -20.44 4.27 -8.42
C THR A 195 -19.81 5.67 -8.61
N ILE A 196 -18.51 5.75 -8.89
CA ILE A 196 -17.87 7.02 -9.27
C ILE A 196 -18.48 7.58 -10.57
N SER A 197 -18.69 6.75 -11.58
CA SER A 197 -19.36 7.18 -12.81
C SER A 197 -20.81 7.62 -12.59
N GLU A 198 -21.51 7.07 -11.58
CA GLU A 198 -22.82 7.55 -11.16
C GLU A 198 -22.72 8.93 -10.50
N TYR A 199 -21.77 9.13 -9.59
CA TYR A 199 -21.48 10.42 -8.96
C TYR A 199 -21.23 11.52 -9.99
N GLU A 200 -20.40 11.26 -11.01
CA GLU A 200 -20.03 12.24 -12.04
C GLU A 200 -21.21 12.76 -12.87
N LYS A 201 -22.35 12.05 -12.86
CA LYS A 201 -23.57 12.42 -13.59
C LYS A 201 -24.52 13.31 -12.77
N ILE A 202 -24.27 13.49 -11.47
CA ILE A 202 -25.16 14.22 -10.57
C ILE A 202 -24.99 15.73 -10.74
N ASP A 203 -26.06 16.43 -11.11
CA ASP A 203 -26.10 17.89 -11.02
C ASP A 203 -26.33 18.32 -9.56
N THR A 204 -25.27 18.80 -8.92
CA THR A 204 -25.28 19.17 -7.50
C THR A 204 -26.04 20.47 -7.21
N LYS A 205 -26.45 21.24 -8.24
CA LYS A 205 -27.11 22.55 -8.05
C LYS A 205 -28.47 22.48 -7.37
N ALA A 206 -29.17 21.34 -7.48
CA ALA A 206 -30.50 21.16 -6.91
C ALA A 206 -30.50 20.74 -5.43
N TYR A 207 -29.32 20.45 -4.86
CA TYR A 207 -29.18 19.83 -3.55
C TYR A 207 -28.56 20.76 -2.51
N SER A 208 -28.84 20.46 -1.24
CA SER A 208 -28.35 21.26 -0.12
C SER A 208 -26.82 21.20 -0.01
N PHE A 209 -26.20 22.32 0.39
CA PHE A 209 -24.75 22.40 0.58
C PHE A 209 -24.19 21.31 1.51
N VAL A 210 -24.96 20.93 2.54
CA VAL A 210 -24.52 19.93 3.55
C VAL A 210 -24.41 18.55 2.92
N THR A 211 -25.39 18.14 2.12
CA THR A 211 -25.39 16.81 1.49
C THR A 211 -24.40 16.74 0.33
N VAL A 212 -24.28 17.83 -0.46
CA VAL A 212 -23.26 17.97 -1.50
C VAL A 212 -21.85 17.89 -0.92
N LYS A 213 -21.59 18.53 0.23
CA LYS A 213 -20.27 18.46 0.88
C LYS A 213 -19.91 17.02 1.25
N LYS A 214 -20.83 16.28 1.89
CA LYS A 214 -20.62 14.86 2.25
C LYS A 214 -20.37 13.99 1.02
N LEU A 215 -21.09 14.26 -0.07
CA LEU A 215 -20.90 13.57 -1.34
C LEU A 215 -19.51 13.81 -1.91
N THR A 216 -19.04 15.07 -1.96
CA THR A 216 -17.70 15.40 -2.44
C THR A 216 -16.61 14.76 -1.59
N GLU A 217 -16.72 14.80 -0.26
CA GLU A 217 -15.75 14.15 0.64
C GLU A 217 -15.70 12.63 0.42
N ALA A 218 -16.85 11.97 0.21
CA ALA A 218 -16.91 10.54 -0.08
C ALA A 218 -16.28 10.21 -1.45
N TYR A 219 -16.51 11.05 -2.46
CA TYR A 219 -15.89 10.91 -3.78
C TYR A 219 -14.37 11.08 -3.71
N GLU A 220 -13.86 12.12 -3.04
CA GLU A 220 -12.42 12.35 -2.89
C GLU A 220 -11.71 11.17 -2.23
N ALA A 221 -12.32 10.60 -1.18
CA ALA A 221 -11.79 9.40 -0.52
C ALA A 221 -11.78 8.17 -1.45
N ALA A 222 -12.85 7.97 -2.23
CA ALA A 222 -12.95 6.88 -3.20
C ALA A 222 -11.93 7.01 -4.35
N ASP A 223 -11.80 8.19 -4.93
CA ASP A 223 -10.84 8.49 -6.00
C ASP A 223 -9.39 8.34 -5.50
N GLN A 224 -9.08 8.82 -4.30
CA GLN A 224 -7.77 8.63 -3.68
C GLN A 224 -7.44 7.15 -3.48
N LEU A 225 -8.40 6.35 -3.03
CA LEU A 225 -8.21 4.91 -2.84
C LEU A 225 -7.85 4.22 -4.16
N LEU A 226 -8.53 4.56 -5.26
CA LEU A 226 -8.23 4.01 -6.59
C LEU A 226 -6.88 4.46 -7.12
N ARG A 227 -6.53 5.74 -6.97
CA ARG A 227 -5.25 6.30 -7.45
C ARG A 227 -4.05 5.76 -6.71
N SER A 228 -4.20 5.43 -5.43
CA SER A 228 -3.09 4.89 -4.64
C SER A 228 -2.62 3.52 -5.12
N GLY A 229 -3.47 2.76 -5.82
CA GLY A 229 -3.18 1.39 -6.23
C GLY A 229 -3.07 0.39 -5.08
N THR A 230 -3.11 0.86 -3.82
CA THR A 230 -3.03 0.06 -2.59
C THR A 230 -4.43 -0.06 -1.99
N GLY A 231 -5.19 -1.04 -2.47
CA GLY A 231 -6.54 -1.35 -2.00
C GLY A 231 -6.62 -2.76 -1.45
N ASN A 232 -7.49 -2.96 -0.47
CA ASN A 232 -7.96 -4.25 -0.02
C ASN A 232 -9.49 -4.31 -0.19
N VAL A 233 -10.09 -5.50 -0.06
CA VAL A 233 -11.53 -5.70 -0.29
C VAL A 233 -12.35 -4.85 0.67
N SER A 234 -11.97 -4.81 1.95
CA SER A 234 -12.70 -4.08 2.98
C SER A 234 -12.78 -2.58 2.68
N ASN A 235 -11.65 -1.96 2.33
CA ASN A 235 -11.57 -0.53 2.04
C ASN A 235 -12.35 -0.18 0.77
N LEU A 236 -12.27 -1.00 -0.29
CA LEU A 236 -13.04 -0.78 -1.51
C LEU A 236 -14.54 -0.87 -1.25
N SER A 237 -14.98 -1.87 -0.49
CA SER A 237 -16.38 -2.07 -0.12
C SER A 237 -16.92 -0.94 0.76
N ILE A 238 -16.14 -0.48 1.75
CA ILE A 238 -16.49 0.66 2.61
C ILE A 238 -16.58 1.95 1.79
N ALA A 239 -15.60 2.23 0.92
CA ALA A 239 -15.61 3.42 0.07
C ALA A 239 -16.82 3.42 -0.87
N ASN A 240 -17.11 2.27 -1.50
CA ASN A 240 -18.25 2.10 -2.38
C ASN A 240 -19.58 2.32 -1.65
N THR A 241 -19.74 1.71 -0.47
CA THR A 241 -20.95 1.86 0.35
C THR A 241 -21.10 3.31 0.84
N THR A 242 -20.01 3.94 1.27
CA THR A 242 -20.01 5.34 1.73
C THR A 242 -20.44 6.29 0.61
N LEU A 243 -19.90 6.10 -0.60
CA LEU A 243 -20.27 6.91 -1.75
C LEU A 243 -21.73 6.68 -2.16
N LYS A 244 -22.20 5.42 -2.23
CA LYS A 244 -23.61 5.10 -2.51
C LYS A 244 -24.58 5.71 -1.50
N ASN A 245 -24.22 5.66 -0.22
CA ASN A 245 -25.02 6.27 0.84
C ASN A 245 -25.03 7.80 0.71
N ALA A 246 -23.91 8.42 0.32
CA ALA A 246 -23.86 9.86 0.09
C ALA A 246 -24.68 10.27 -1.15
N ILE A 247 -24.68 9.48 -2.23
CA ILE A 247 -25.54 9.68 -3.40
C ILE A 247 -27.02 9.58 -2.99
N SER A 248 -27.37 8.54 -2.25
CA SER A 248 -28.77 8.29 -1.82
C SER A 248 -29.27 9.28 -0.78
N GLY A 249 -28.35 9.87 0.00
CA GLY A 249 -28.64 10.87 1.03
C GLY A 249 -28.62 12.31 0.54
N LEU A 250 -28.66 12.54 -0.78
CA LEU A 250 -28.82 13.87 -1.36
C LEU A 250 -30.23 14.39 -1.10
N GLU A 251 -30.32 15.56 -0.48
CA GLU A 251 -31.58 16.21 -0.12
C GLU A 251 -31.65 17.58 -0.80
N THR A 252 -32.74 17.83 -1.51
CA THR A 252 -33.07 19.17 -2.02
C THR A 252 -33.36 20.10 -0.85
N ASP A 253 -33.11 21.41 -0.99
CA ASP A 253 -33.51 22.42 0.01
C ASP A 253 -35.05 22.56 0.06
N GLY A 254 -35.75 21.52 0.52
CA GLY A 254 -37.21 21.46 0.67
C GLY A 254 -37.73 22.17 1.92
N ASN A 255 -36.86 22.83 2.68
CA ASN A 255 -37.22 23.73 3.78
C ASN A 255 -36.33 24.96 3.71
N ALA A 256 -36.78 25.99 2.99
CA ALA A 256 -36.34 27.33 3.27
C ALA A 256 -36.73 27.67 4.71
N ILE A 257 -35.79 27.51 5.65
CA ILE A 257 -35.82 28.27 6.89
C ILE A 257 -34.99 29.53 6.61
N PRO A 258 -35.62 30.70 6.36
CA PRO A 258 -34.90 31.95 6.36
C PRO A 258 -34.66 32.35 7.81
N THR A 259 -33.61 31.80 8.43
CA THR A 259 -33.09 32.38 9.67
C THR A 259 -31.59 32.53 9.53
N GLY A 260 -31.17 33.79 9.48
CA GLY A 260 -29.82 34.24 9.14
C GLY A 260 -28.72 33.38 9.72
N LYS A 261 -27.94 32.76 8.82
CA LYS A 261 -26.65 32.16 9.16
C LYS A 261 -25.71 33.29 9.56
N PHE A 262 -25.42 33.42 10.86
CA PHE A 262 -24.19 34.08 11.26
C PHE A 262 -23.02 33.24 10.74
N VAL A 263 -22.45 33.66 9.60
CA VAL A 263 -21.17 33.12 9.13
C VAL A 263 -20.13 33.50 10.17
N ILE A 264 -19.68 32.53 10.96
CA ILE A 264 -18.52 32.66 11.84
C ILE A 264 -17.28 32.49 10.94
N THR A 265 -16.88 33.58 10.29
CA THR A 265 -15.58 33.66 9.60
C THR A 265 -14.47 33.71 10.65
N GLY A 266 -13.32 33.08 10.39
CA GLY A 266 -12.17 33.08 11.33
C GLY A 266 -11.75 34.49 11.80
N MET A 267 -11.98 35.50 10.98
CA MET A 267 -11.78 36.91 11.32
C MET A 267 -12.71 37.41 12.45
N ARG A 268 -13.95 36.92 12.53
CA ARG A 268 -14.90 37.28 13.61
C ARG A 268 -14.54 36.61 14.93
N VAL A 269 -14.06 35.38 14.90
CA VAL A 269 -13.52 34.69 16.08
C VAL A 269 -12.27 35.42 16.60
N PHE A 270 -11.39 35.84 15.70
CA PHE A 270 -10.21 36.66 16.03
C PHE A 270 -10.61 37.98 16.71
N TRP A 271 -11.57 38.73 16.16
CA TRP A 271 -12.06 39.97 16.79
C TRP A 271 -12.71 39.74 18.15
N MET A 272 -13.42 38.62 18.34
CA MET A 272 -14.05 38.28 19.62
C MET A 272 -12.98 37.99 20.69
N ILE A 273 -11.96 37.21 20.35
CA ILE A 273 -10.82 36.91 21.24
C ILE A 273 -10.03 38.20 21.54
N PHE A 274 -9.82 39.06 20.54
CA PHE A 274 -9.12 40.34 20.72
C PHE A 274 -9.89 41.29 21.66
N ALA A 275 -11.21 41.42 21.50
CA ALA A 275 -12.04 42.23 22.38
C ALA A 275 -12.04 41.72 23.83
N LEU A 276 -12.03 40.40 24.02
CA LEU A 276 -12.01 39.76 25.34
C LEU A 276 -10.66 39.98 26.04
N LEU A 277 -9.54 39.86 25.30
CA LEU A 277 -8.21 40.22 25.79
C LEU A 277 -8.11 41.70 26.16
N LEU A 278 -8.67 42.58 25.33
CA LEU A 278 -8.64 44.02 25.56
C LEU A 278 -9.48 44.39 26.80
N PHE A 279 -10.63 43.75 27.01
CA PHE A 279 -11.45 43.89 28.22
C PHE A 279 -10.71 43.43 29.48
N VAL A 280 -9.98 42.31 29.41
CA VAL A 280 -9.14 41.83 30.52
C VAL A 280 -7.99 42.81 30.81
N CYS A 281 -7.32 43.32 29.78
CA CYS A 281 -6.25 44.31 29.93
C CYS A 281 -6.77 45.62 30.56
N VAL A 282 -7.94 46.12 30.15
CA VAL A 282 -8.57 47.31 30.72
C VAL A 282 -8.94 47.07 32.19
N ASN A 283 -9.51 45.92 32.53
CA ASN A 283 -9.81 45.58 33.92
C ASN A 283 -8.56 45.48 34.80
N ILE A 284 -7.48 44.87 34.29
CA ILE A 284 -6.19 44.81 35.00
C ILE A 284 -5.58 46.20 35.18
N TYR A 285 -5.67 47.06 34.15
CA TYR A 285 -5.19 48.44 34.21
C TYR A 285 -5.98 49.28 35.23
N ILE A 286 -7.31 49.21 35.20
CA ILE A 286 -8.18 49.89 36.17
C ILE A 286 -7.89 49.37 37.58
N TYR A 287 -7.87 48.05 37.79
CA TYR A 287 -7.56 47.43 39.08
C TYR A 287 -6.21 47.90 39.64
N ARG A 288 -5.16 47.96 38.80
CA ARG A 288 -3.84 48.47 39.19
C ARG A 288 -3.83 49.98 39.50
N LYS A 289 -4.71 50.76 38.87
CA LYS A 289 -4.82 52.20 39.11
C LYS A 289 -5.61 52.50 40.40
N THR A 290 -6.69 51.75 40.69
CA THR A 290 -7.44 51.86 41.95
C THR A 290 -6.69 51.36 43.17
N LYS A 291 -5.67 50.49 43.03
CA LYS A 291 -4.80 50.07 44.14
C LYS A 291 -3.66 51.05 44.47
N LYS A 292 -3.52 52.13 43.68
CA LYS A 292 -2.51 53.19 43.84
C LYS A 292 -3.10 54.53 44.34
N GLN A 293 -4.40 54.56 44.66
CA GLN A 293 -5.04 55.61 45.47
C GLN A 293 -5.23 55.08 46.88
#